data_AF-A0A662XAV0-F1
#
_entry.id   AF-A0A662XAV0-F1
#
_cell.length_a   1.000
_cell.length_b   1.000
_cell.length_c   1.000
_cell.angle_alpha   90.00
_cell.angle_beta   90.00
_cell.angle_gamma   90.00
#
_symmetry.space_group_name_H-M   'P 1'
#
loop_
_entity.id
_entity.type
_entity.pdbx_description
1 polymer ?
#
loop_
_entity_poly.entity_id
_entity_poly.type
_entity_poly.pdbx_seq_one_letter_code
_entity_poly.pdbx_strand_id
1 'polypeptide(L)'
;MGDRDLRVPRFNAQDCHKDIYLSCGRHCASKVGAGMYRSVRASVPLQKSRFVYFEMTLQEGRSPLRGTNQSANKLDVPVRAGAAALKAGGATTATGASETRAGADASVCIGLSTRLTPLNTLVGTSPNSIGFYSAGHVLVGSGPRSSVGVGQKYGYQSTVGVLAQVVDRQDNGEGAGASSGNAPPLSSSTSSGAAPGSSIGEAFVRFTVDGTALRDSENRVMEFSLPFPSRSELYPTLTLHSQDVQVFSRFSAPDVVGLNLQELELPVEEPVEIWCLDGLRLGISA
;
A
#
# COMPACT_ATOMS: atom_id res chain seq x y z
N MET A 1 13.52 11.89 33.71
CA MET A 1 13.87 13.04 32.85
C MET A 1 13.30 12.74 31.46
N GLY A 2 12.27 13.48 31.04
CA GLY A 2 11.69 13.43 29.70
C GLY A 2 10.74 12.27 29.43
N ASP A 3 9.43 12.52 29.62
CA ASP A 3 8.34 11.73 29.04
C ASP A 3 8.64 11.52 27.54
N ARG A 4 8.94 10.29 27.12
CA ARG A 4 9.10 9.99 25.70
C ARG A 4 7.70 10.15 25.12
N ASP A 5 7.49 11.24 24.40
CA ASP A 5 6.27 11.56 23.67
C ASP A 5 5.95 10.38 22.72
N LEU A 6 5.22 9.39 23.25
CA LEU A 6 4.88 8.14 22.58
C LEU A 6 3.93 8.51 21.45
N ARG A 7 4.48 8.74 20.26
CA ARG A 7 3.69 9.00 19.06
C ARG A 7 2.95 7.73 18.70
N VAL A 8 1.69 7.65 19.14
CA VAL A 8 0.75 6.61 18.71
C VAL A 8 0.56 6.74 17.19
N PRO A 9 1.07 5.79 16.38
CA PRO A 9 0.95 5.87 14.94
C PRO A 9 -0.49 5.62 14.53
N ARG A 10 -1.00 6.47 13.63
CA ARG A 10 -2.40 6.48 13.20
C ARG A 10 -2.53 7.11 11.82
N PHE A 11 -3.72 7.19 11.26
CA PHE A 11 -3.93 7.98 10.06
C PHE A 11 -3.72 9.48 10.33
N ASN A 12 -3.07 10.15 9.38
CA ASN A 12 -2.67 11.54 9.50
C ASN A 12 -3.76 12.47 8.95
N ALA A 13 -4.43 13.22 9.82
CA ALA A 13 -5.50 14.13 9.41
C ALA A 13 -5.02 15.25 8.47
N GLN A 14 -3.76 15.67 8.59
CA GLN A 14 -3.16 16.69 7.72
C GLN A 14 -2.71 16.14 6.37
N ASP A 15 -2.55 14.81 6.28
CA ASP A 15 -2.12 14.10 5.07
C ASP A 15 -3.17 13.07 4.66
N CYS A 16 -4.41 13.57 4.59
CA CYS A 16 -5.63 12.83 4.35
C CYS A 16 -6.47 13.60 3.35
N HIS A 17 -7.04 12.93 2.36
CA HIS A 17 -8.00 13.60 1.48
C HIS A 17 -9.25 14.01 2.26
N LYS A 18 -9.79 15.20 1.99
CA LYS A 18 -11.04 15.74 2.60
C LYS A 18 -12.30 14.85 2.49
N ASP A 19 -12.24 13.80 1.68
CA ASP A 19 -13.37 12.87 1.43
C ASP A 19 -13.21 11.58 2.24
N ILE A 20 -12.21 11.51 3.11
CA ILE A 20 -12.00 10.44 4.08
C ILE A 20 -12.34 10.97 5.46
N TYR A 21 -13.20 10.24 6.15
CA TYR A 21 -13.51 10.45 7.55
C TYR A 21 -12.63 9.55 8.42
N LEU A 22 -12.02 10.13 9.44
CA LEU A 22 -11.17 9.41 10.41
C LEU A 22 -11.89 9.31 11.75
N SER A 23 -12.09 8.10 12.25
CA SER A 23 -12.75 7.80 13.53
C SER A 23 -11.85 7.02 14.47
N CYS A 24 -12.35 6.65 15.67
CA CYS A 24 -11.60 5.85 16.66
C CYS A 24 -10.22 6.47 17.01
N GLY A 25 -10.17 7.78 17.29
CA GLY A 25 -8.88 8.45 17.55
C GLY A 25 -7.94 8.52 16.34
N ARG A 26 -8.48 8.35 15.12
CA ARG A 26 -7.83 8.27 13.81
C ARG A 26 -7.20 6.92 13.46
N HIS A 27 -7.60 5.85 14.14
CA HIS A 27 -7.21 4.49 13.76
C HIS A 27 -8.14 3.85 12.73
N CYS A 28 -9.28 4.46 12.42
CA CYS A 28 -10.22 3.95 11.41
C CYS A 28 -10.46 5.00 10.34
N ALA A 29 -10.37 4.60 9.07
CA ALA A 29 -10.65 5.43 7.91
C ALA A 29 -11.84 4.87 7.12
N SER A 30 -12.75 5.76 6.71
CA SER A 30 -13.83 5.45 5.78
C SER A 30 -14.00 6.59 4.76
N LYS A 31 -14.57 6.28 3.59
CA LYS A 31 -14.74 7.26 2.51
C LYS A 31 -16.16 7.80 2.52
N VAL A 32 -16.30 9.13 2.55
CA VAL A 32 -17.60 9.83 2.59
C VAL A 32 -17.95 10.55 1.29
N GLY A 33 -16.97 10.81 0.41
CA GLY A 33 -17.17 11.48 -0.87
C GLY A 33 -17.39 10.53 -2.06
N ALA A 34 -18.13 10.98 -3.07
CA ALA A 34 -18.48 10.21 -4.28
C ALA A 34 -17.38 10.13 -5.36
N GLY A 35 -16.24 10.80 -5.17
CA GLY A 35 -15.12 10.67 -6.10
C GLY A 35 -14.58 9.25 -6.16
N MET A 36 -13.64 8.98 -7.06
CA MET A 36 -12.98 7.66 -7.17
C MET A 36 -12.03 7.42 -5.98
N TYR A 37 -10.74 7.26 -6.26
CA TYR A 37 -9.72 6.98 -5.26
C TYR A 37 -9.51 8.15 -4.29
N ARG A 38 -9.45 7.83 -3.00
CA ARG A 38 -9.10 8.76 -1.93
C ARG A 38 -8.12 8.10 -1.01
N SER A 39 -7.06 8.81 -0.66
CA SER A 39 -5.97 8.25 0.10
C SER A 39 -5.71 9.01 1.39
N VAL A 40 -5.14 8.29 2.34
CA VAL A 40 -4.61 8.82 3.59
C VAL A 40 -3.31 8.11 3.91
N ARG A 41 -2.33 8.87 4.39
CA ARG A 41 -1.05 8.35 4.88
C ARG A 41 -1.04 8.24 6.40
N ALA A 42 -0.19 7.38 6.95
CA ALA A 42 0.06 7.33 8.38
C ALA A 42 0.76 8.60 8.87
N SER A 43 0.71 8.84 10.19
CA SER A 43 1.36 9.97 10.85
C SER A 43 2.86 9.79 11.04
N VAL A 44 3.36 8.56 10.89
CA VAL A 44 4.76 8.19 11.10
C VAL A 44 5.28 7.48 9.85
N PRO A 45 6.47 7.83 9.33
CA PRO A 45 7.09 7.12 8.23
C PRO A 45 7.69 5.78 8.67
N LEU A 46 8.03 4.93 7.71
CA LEU A 46 8.86 3.76 7.94
C LEU A 46 10.25 4.18 8.42
N GLN A 47 10.76 3.46 9.41
CA GLN A 47 12.15 3.58 9.85
C GLN A 47 13.07 2.91 8.84
N LYS A 48 14.14 3.59 8.42
CA LYS A 48 15.15 3.04 7.52
C LYS A 48 16.03 1.98 8.19
N SER A 49 16.68 1.16 7.37
CA SER A 49 17.69 0.17 7.76
C SER A 49 17.18 -0.89 8.75
N ARG A 50 15.89 -1.20 8.71
CA ARG A 50 15.25 -2.27 9.49
C ARG A 50 14.01 -2.80 8.78
N PHE A 51 13.54 -3.95 9.21
CA PHE A 51 12.23 -4.48 8.84
C PHE A 51 11.13 -3.79 9.64
N VAL A 52 10.18 -3.19 8.94
CA VAL A 52 8.99 -2.57 9.53
C VAL A 52 7.76 -3.31 9.06
N TYR A 53 6.90 -3.68 10.00
CA TYR A 53 5.64 -4.36 9.75
C TYR A 53 4.45 -3.55 10.27
N PHE A 54 3.38 -3.57 9.51
CA PHE A 54 2.08 -3.06 9.94
C PHE A 54 0.95 -3.82 9.25
N GLU A 55 -0.25 -3.72 9.83
CA GLU A 55 -1.44 -4.30 9.25
C GLU A 55 -2.53 -3.24 9.02
N MET A 56 -3.47 -3.57 8.14
CA MET A 56 -4.74 -2.88 8.00
C MET A 56 -5.87 -3.90 7.88
N THR A 57 -6.86 -3.80 8.77
CA THR A 57 -8.02 -4.71 8.80
C THR A 57 -9.23 -4.04 8.19
N LEU A 58 -9.88 -4.74 7.26
CA LEU A 58 -11.10 -4.28 6.61
C LEU A 58 -12.32 -4.75 7.41
N GLN A 59 -13.27 -3.85 7.64
CA GLN A 59 -14.58 -4.16 8.19
C GLN A 59 -15.65 -3.62 7.26
N GLU A 60 -16.78 -4.34 7.19
CA GLU A 60 -17.94 -3.84 6.48
C GLU A 60 -18.47 -2.59 7.19
N GLY A 61 -18.44 -1.48 6.47
CA GLY A 61 -19.00 -0.24 6.94
C GLY A 61 -20.51 -0.30 6.84
N ARG A 62 -21.20 -0.01 7.94
CA ARG A 62 -22.62 0.37 7.81
C ARG A 62 -22.65 1.67 7.02
N SER A 63 -23.17 1.62 5.79
CA SER A 63 -23.53 2.82 5.04
C SER A 63 -24.25 3.76 6.00
N PRO A 64 -23.83 5.03 6.15
CA PRO A 64 -24.66 6.00 6.85
C PRO A 64 -25.99 5.98 6.11
N LEU A 65 -27.04 5.49 6.77
CA LEU A 65 -28.40 5.60 6.26
C LEU A 65 -28.52 7.00 5.69
N ARG A 66 -28.71 7.10 4.37
CA ARG A 66 -29.05 8.36 3.72
C ARG A 66 -30.23 8.91 4.51
N GLY A 67 -29.97 9.87 5.39
CA GLY A 67 -31.02 10.62 6.05
C GLY A 67 -31.86 11.20 4.94
N THR A 68 -33.06 10.66 4.77
CA THR A 68 -34.07 11.20 3.89
C THR A 68 -34.45 12.57 4.42
N ASN A 69 -33.71 13.61 4.04
CA ASN A 69 -34.26 14.96 4.02
C ASN A 69 -35.23 15.03 2.83
N GLN A 70 -36.36 14.34 2.95
CA GLN A 70 -37.55 14.62 2.16
C GLN A 70 -38.25 15.79 2.83
N SER A 71 -37.76 17.01 2.54
CA SER A 71 -38.64 18.15 2.53
C SER A 71 -39.65 17.90 1.41
N ALA A 72 -40.90 17.74 1.81
CA ALA A 72 -42.02 17.49 0.93
C ALA A 72 -42.02 18.46 -0.26
N ASN A 73 -41.89 17.92 -1.47
CA ASN A 73 -42.59 18.44 -2.64
C ASN A 73 -42.89 17.28 -3.58
N LYS A 74 -44.15 16.90 -3.49
CA LYS A 74 -44.92 16.02 -4.36
C LYS A 74 -44.71 16.38 -5.84
N LEU A 75 -44.37 15.39 -6.67
CA LEU A 75 -44.91 15.15 -8.02
C LEU A 75 -44.26 13.89 -8.62
N ASP A 76 -45.09 12.86 -8.80
CA ASP A 76 -44.78 11.57 -9.42
C ASP A 76 -44.59 11.68 -10.94
N VAL A 77 -43.51 11.13 -11.49
CA VAL A 77 -43.44 10.61 -12.87
C VAL A 77 -42.42 9.45 -12.94
N PRO A 78 -42.77 8.26 -13.46
CA PRO A 78 -41.82 7.16 -13.64
C PRO A 78 -41.13 7.26 -15.00
N VAL A 79 -39.79 7.27 -15.04
CA VAL A 79 -39.03 7.10 -16.30
C VAL A 79 -37.92 6.06 -16.13
N ARG A 80 -37.86 5.20 -17.14
CA ARG A 80 -37.12 3.95 -17.26
C ARG A 80 -35.62 4.06 -17.03
N ALA A 81 -35.07 3.03 -16.39
CA ALA A 81 -33.65 2.74 -16.26
C ALA A 81 -32.99 2.50 -17.63
N GLY A 82 -31.81 3.10 -17.81
CA GLY A 82 -30.93 2.85 -18.94
C GLY A 82 -29.52 3.34 -18.65
N ALA A 83 -28.65 2.45 -18.18
CA ALA A 83 -27.20 2.61 -18.30
C ALA A 83 -26.56 1.22 -18.38
N ALA A 84 -25.96 0.97 -19.53
CA ALA A 84 -25.40 -0.31 -19.96
C ALA A 84 -24.14 -0.68 -19.16
N ALA A 85 -24.12 -1.90 -18.61
CA ALA A 85 -22.91 -2.55 -18.15
C ALA A 85 -22.21 -3.22 -19.35
N LEU A 86 -20.92 -2.93 -19.51
CA LEU A 86 -20.03 -3.59 -20.46
C LEU A 86 -19.89 -5.07 -20.08
N LYS A 87 -20.41 -5.95 -20.94
CA LYS A 87 -20.19 -7.40 -20.87
C LYS A 87 -18.76 -7.73 -21.30
N ALA A 88 -18.01 -8.40 -20.44
CA ALA A 88 -16.88 -9.24 -20.86
C ALA A 88 -17.35 -10.70 -20.80
N GLY A 89 -17.38 -11.35 -21.96
CA GLY A 89 -17.67 -12.78 -22.09
C GLY A 89 -16.40 -13.62 -21.94
N GLY A 90 -16.55 -14.82 -21.40
CA GLY A 90 -15.51 -15.85 -21.36
C GLY A 90 -16.04 -17.11 -20.68
N ALA A 91 -16.12 -18.19 -21.44
CA ALA A 91 -16.76 -19.44 -21.08
C ALA A 91 -16.04 -20.23 -19.98
N THR A 92 -16.84 -21.07 -19.32
CA THR A 92 -16.55 -22.01 -18.23
C THR A 92 -15.55 -23.12 -18.58
N THR A 93 -14.68 -23.45 -17.62
CA THR A 93 -14.34 -24.83 -17.28
C THR A 93 -14.29 -24.96 -15.76
N ALA A 94 -15.14 -25.83 -15.22
CA ALA A 94 -15.29 -26.09 -13.80
C ALA A 94 -14.17 -27.02 -13.29
N THR A 95 -13.48 -26.60 -12.23
CA THR A 95 -12.84 -27.49 -11.24
C THR A 95 -12.94 -26.81 -9.88
N GLY A 96 -13.33 -27.57 -8.86
CA GLY A 96 -13.89 -27.07 -7.61
C GLY A 96 -12.97 -26.13 -6.82
N ALA A 97 -13.51 -24.96 -6.47
CA ALA A 97 -12.98 -24.09 -5.43
C ALA A 97 -14.14 -23.74 -4.49
N SER A 98 -13.85 -23.80 -3.19
CA SER A 98 -14.74 -23.44 -2.08
C SER A 98 -15.56 -22.19 -2.42
N GLU A 99 -16.88 -22.28 -2.22
CA GLU A 99 -17.84 -21.21 -2.48
C GLU A 99 -17.34 -19.88 -1.90
N THR A 100 -16.82 -19.04 -2.79
CA THR A 100 -16.43 -17.68 -2.46
C THR A 100 -17.73 -16.96 -2.14
N ARG A 101 -17.95 -16.60 -0.88
CA ARG A 101 -19.08 -15.77 -0.45
C ARG A 101 -19.13 -14.56 -1.38
N ALA A 102 -20.09 -14.54 -2.32
CA ALA A 102 -20.35 -13.40 -3.19
C ALA A 102 -21.02 -12.28 -2.37
N GLY A 103 -20.32 -11.78 -1.37
CA GLY A 103 -20.56 -10.50 -0.74
C GLY A 103 -19.87 -9.42 -1.56
N ALA A 104 -20.34 -8.16 -1.49
CA ALA A 104 -19.70 -7.07 -2.19
C ALA A 104 -18.20 -7.01 -1.83
N ASP A 105 -17.31 -7.10 -2.83
CA ASP A 105 -15.88 -7.01 -2.58
C ASP A 105 -15.50 -5.55 -2.30
N ALA A 106 -14.94 -5.28 -1.11
CA ALA A 106 -14.42 -3.98 -0.77
C ALA A 106 -13.32 -3.56 -1.78
N SER A 107 -13.45 -2.39 -2.40
CA SER A 107 -12.46 -1.84 -3.31
C SER A 107 -11.49 -0.91 -2.54
N VAL A 108 -10.34 -1.46 -2.17
CA VAL A 108 -9.34 -0.84 -1.29
C VAL A 108 -7.94 -1.20 -1.78
N CYS A 109 -6.97 -0.29 -1.63
CA CYS A 109 -5.57 -0.57 -1.89
C CYS A 109 -4.69 -0.13 -0.71
N ILE A 110 -3.78 -1.00 -0.29
CA ILE A 110 -2.94 -0.84 0.90
C ILE A 110 -1.48 -0.96 0.48
N GLY A 111 -0.63 -0.04 0.94
CA GLY A 111 0.80 -0.13 0.67
C GLY A 111 1.59 1.07 1.18
N LEU A 112 2.55 1.53 0.39
CA LEU A 112 3.46 2.61 0.75
C LEU A 112 3.45 3.72 -0.29
N SER A 113 3.59 4.96 0.17
CA SER A 113 3.83 6.10 -0.71
C SER A 113 4.70 7.16 -0.05
N THR A 114 5.38 7.96 -0.86
CA THR A 114 5.94 9.23 -0.41
C THR A 114 4.85 10.30 -0.32
N ARG A 115 5.15 11.42 0.34
CA ARG A 115 4.24 12.60 0.38
C ARG A 115 4.03 13.26 -0.99
N LEU A 116 4.86 12.95 -1.98
CA LEU A 116 4.73 13.46 -3.34
C LEU A 116 3.55 12.82 -4.08
N THR A 117 3.09 11.64 -3.65
CA THR A 117 1.95 10.96 -4.24
C THR A 117 0.64 11.71 -3.94
N PRO A 118 -0.17 12.08 -4.94
CA PRO A 118 -1.45 12.75 -4.70
C PRO A 118 -2.41 11.93 -3.84
N LEU A 119 -3.26 12.60 -3.06
CA LEU A 119 -4.23 11.93 -2.17
C LEU A 119 -5.53 11.51 -2.88
N ASN A 120 -5.63 11.73 -4.20
CA ASN A 120 -6.77 11.37 -5.04
C ASN A 120 -6.41 10.33 -6.12
N THR A 121 -5.28 9.63 -5.93
CA THR A 121 -4.77 8.60 -6.84
C THR A 121 -4.67 7.27 -6.11
N LEU A 122 -4.79 6.16 -6.84
CA LEU A 122 -4.59 4.83 -6.28
C LEU A 122 -3.13 4.62 -5.87
N VAL A 123 -2.89 4.23 -4.62
CA VAL A 123 -1.52 3.90 -4.17
C VAL A 123 -0.95 2.78 -5.05
N GLY A 124 0.29 2.96 -5.53
CA GLY A 124 0.93 2.07 -6.47
C GLY A 124 0.75 2.44 -7.95
N THR A 125 -0.10 3.42 -8.32
CA THR A 125 -0.21 3.91 -9.71
C THR A 125 0.54 5.19 -9.99
N SER A 126 1.09 5.84 -8.96
CA SER A 126 1.92 7.04 -9.08
C SER A 126 3.37 6.74 -8.73
N PRO A 127 4.35 7.49 -9.27
CA PRO A 127 5.75 7.33 -8.92
C PRO A 127 5.98 7.34 -7.40
N ASN A 128 6.96 6.56 -6.96
CA ASN A 128 7.39 6.44 -5.56
C ASN A 128 6.28 5.89 -4.65
N SER A 129 5.43 5.01 -5.19
CA SER A 129 4.40 4.30 -4.43
C SER A 129 4.24 2.85 -4.90
N ILE A 130 3.83 1.99 -3.97
CA ILE A 130 3.50 0.59 -4.18
C ILE A 130 2.22 0.26 -3.41
N GLY A 131 1.32 -0.51 -4.01
CA GLY A 131 0.03 -0.84 -3.40
C GLY A 131 -0.46 -2.23 -3.77
N PHE A 132 -0.88 -3.01 -2.80
CA PHE A 132 -1.64 -4.22 -3.04
C PHE A 132 -3.12 -3.85 -3.10
N TYR A 133 -3.76 -4.12 -4.24
CA TYR A 133 -5.16 -3.81 -4.51
C TYR A 133 -6.04 -5.04 -4.28
N SER A 134 -7.19 -4.84 -3.63
CA SER A 134 -8.11 -5.92 -3.22
C SER A 134 -8.57 -6.85 -4.34
N ALA A 135 -8.52 -6.38 -5.59
CA ALA A 135 -8.78 -7.19 -6.78
C ALA A 135 -7.67 -8.21 -7.12
N GLY A 136 -6.62 -8.34 -6.30
CA GLY A 136 -5.56 -9.33 -6.46
C GLY A 136 -4.41 -8.88 -7.35
N HIS A 137 -4.04 -7.60 -7.26
CA HIS A 137 -2.94 -7.03 -8.03
C HIS A 137 -2.02 -6.20 -7.14
N VAL A 138 -0.71 -6.39 -7.26
CA VAL A 138 0.28 -5.48 -6.68
C VAL A 138 0.71 -4.46 -7.73
N LEU A 139 0.58 -3.19 -7.41
CA LEU A 139 0.81 -2.04 -8.27
C LEU A 139 2.10 -1.34 -7.86
N VAL A 140 3.00 -1.08 -8.81
CA VAL A 140 4.30 -0.42 -8.57
C VAL A 140 4.46 0.77 -9.51
N GLY A 141 4.33 1.99 -8.99
CA GLY A 141 4.19 3.18 -9.83
C GLY A 141 5.48 3.69 -10.47
N SER A 142 6.63 3.10 -10.12
CA SER A 142 7.96 3.47 -10.63
C SER A 142 8.57 2.43 -11.59
N GLY A 143 7.83 1.37 -11.97
CA GLY A 143 8.39 0.21 -12.67
C GLY A 143 7.85 -0.03 -14.09
N PRO A 144 8.59 -0.77 -14.94
CA PRO A 144 8.12 -1.18 -16.28
C PRO A 144 6.93 -2.16 -16.22
N ARG A 145 6.79 -2.88 -15.11
CA ARG A 145 5.62 -3.70 -14.78
C ARG A 145 4.85 -3.03 -13.66
N SER A 146 3.95 -2.13 -14.02
CA SER A 146 3.19 -1.32 -13.06
C SER A 146 2.06 -2.08 -12.34
N SER A 147 1.75 -3.31 -12.78
CA SER A 147 0.74 -4.17 -12.19
C SER A 147 1.15 -5.64 -12.31
N VAL A 148 1.10 -6.38 -11.20
CA VAL A 148 1.41 -7.80 -11.10
C VAL A 148 0.20 -8.52 -10.50
N GLY A 149 -0.43 -9.40 -11.26
CA GLY A 149 -1.53 -10.24 -10.77
C GLY A 149 -0.98 -11.31 -9.83
N VAL A 150 -1.52 -11.38 -8.61
CA VAL A 150 -1.04 -12.31 -7.56
C VAL A 150 -2.06 -13.41 -7.22
N GLY A 151 -3.24 -13.39 -7.87
CA GLY A 151 -4.30 -14.39 -7.68
C GLY A 151 -5.06 -14.27 -6.34
N GLN A 152 -4.33 -14.05 -5.24
CA GLN A 152 -4.89 -13.82 -3.91
C GLN A 152 -5.61 -12.47 -3.86
N LYS A 153 -6.89 -12.50 -3.51
CA LYS A 153 -7.72 -11.31 -3.25
C LYS A 153 -7.96 -11.15 -1.75
N TYR A 154 -8.46 -9.98 -1.36
CA TYR A 154 -8.89 -9.74 0.02
C TYR A 154 -10.11 -8.81 0.03
N GLY A 155 -10.87 -8.83 1.12
CA GLY A 155 -12.13 -8.11 1.22
C GLY A 155 -12.50 -7.81 2.66
N TYR A 156 -13.81 -7.74 2.95
CA TYR A 156 -14.28 -7.55 4.31
C TYR A 156 -13.75 -8.65 5.25
N GLN A 157 -13.43 -8.26 6.47
CA GLN A 157 -12.86 -9.10 7.53
C GLN A 157 -11.42 -9.57 7.30
N SER A 158 -10.84 -9.32 6.12
CA SER A 158 -9.43 -9.59 5.88
C SER A 158 -8.53 -8.57 6.58
N THR A 159 -7.37 -9.04 7.00
CA THR A 159 -6.24 -8.23 7.48
C THR A 159 -5.10 -8.31 6.50
N VAL A 160 -4.70 -7.17 5.94
CA VAL A 160 -3.55 -7.10 5.04
C VAL A 160 -2.33 -6.64 5.83
N GLY A 161 -1.30 -7.48 5.84
CA GLY A 161 0.00 -7.15 6.41
C GLY A 161 0.96 -6.63 5.36
N VAL A 162 1.83 -5.71 5.76
CA VAL A 162 2.89 -5.16 4.91
C VAL A 162 4.20 -5.21 5.69
N LEU A 163 5.12 -6.05 5.22
CA LEU A 163 6.51 -6.05 5.68
C LEU A 163 7.33 -5.25 4.68
N ALA A 164 8.12 -4.29 5.16
CA ALA A 164 9.00 -3.49 4.33
C ALA A 164 10.38 -3.32 4.95
N GLN A 165 11.41 -3.44 4.12
CA GLN A 165 12.78 -3.05 4.47
C GLN A 165 13.20 -1.89 3.57
N VAL A 166 13.56 -0.77 4.17
CA VAL A 166 14.01 0.42 3.44
C VAL A 166 15.52 0.54 3.53
N VAL A 167 16.19 0.53 2.38
CA VAL A 167 17.65 0.67 2.26
C VAL A 167 18.00 1.92 1.45
N ASP A 168 19.09 2.59 1.82
CA ASP A 168 19.65 3.66 1.01
C ASP A 168 20.64 3.04 0.02
N ARG A 169 20.43 3.23 -1.29
CA ARG A 169 21.41 2.82 -2.30
C ARG A 169 22.55 3.82 -2.29
N GLN A 170 23.71 3.41 -1.79
CA GLN A 170 24.94 4.14 -2.00
C GLN A 170 25.42 3.86 -3.43
N ASP A 171 25.53 4.91 -4.25
CA ASP A 171 26.30 4.83 -5.49
C ASP A 171 27.78 4.70 -5.09
N ASN A 172 28.28 3.46 -5.00
CA ASN A 172 29.72 3.22 -4.93
C ASN A 172 30.32 3.67 -6.26
N GLY A 173 30.74 4.94 -6.33
CA GLY A 173 31.56 5.47 -7.40
C GLY A 173 32.96 4.88 -7.36
N GLU A 174 33.10 3.60 -7.71
CA GLU A 174 34.41 3.02 -8.03
C GLU A 174 34.76 3.36 -9.50
N GLY A 175 35.70 4.30 -9.68
CA GLY A 175 36.47 4.39 -10.93
C GLY A 175 36.73 5.81 -11.45
N ALA A 176 37.83 6.44 -11.01
CA ALA A 176 38.81 7.07 -11.91
C ALA A 176 40.00 7.63 -11.10
N GLY A 177 40.94 6.74 -10.76
CA GLY A 177 42.33 7.13 -10.58
C GLY A 177 42.93 7.59 -11.91
N ALA A 178 43.89 8.50 -11.83
CA ALA A 178 44.51 9.22 -12.94
C ALA A 178 45.07 8.36 -14.09
N SER A 179 44.94 8.84 -15.33
CA SER A 179 46.05 8.85 -16.30
C SER A 179 45.76 9.81 -17.47
N SER A 180 46.81 10.54 -17.87
CA SER A 180 46.90 11.43 -19.01
C SER A 180 46.79 10.70 -20.34
N GLY A 181 46.06 11.25 -21.32
CA GLY A 181 46.13 10.81 -22.72
C GLY A 181 45.13 11.52 -23.63
N ASN A 182 45.65 12.31 -24.58
CA ASN A 182 44.89 13.05 -25.60
C ASN A 182 44.21 12.13 -26.64
N ALA A 183 42.91 12.31 -26.89
CA ALA A 183 42.23 12.11 -28.19
C ALA A 183 40.75 12.56 -28.12
N PRO A 184 40.11 13.02 -29.22
CA PRO A 184 38.84 13.76 -29.18
C PRO A 184 37.60 12.85 -29.10
N PRO A 185 36.45 13.33 -28.58
CA PRO A 185 35.27 12.50 -28.41
C PRO A 185 34.42 12.47 -29.69
N LEU A 186 34.08 11.26 -30.14
CA LEU A 186 32.99 11.00 -31.08
C LEU A 186 31.76 10.55 -30.30
N SER A 187 30.76 11.45 -30.27
CA SER A 187 29.32 11.22 -30.16
C SER A 187 28.83 10.05 -29.29
N SER A 188 28.29 10.38 -28.11
CA SER A 188 27.30 9.54 -27.44
C SER A 188 26.07 10.36 -27.02
N SER A 189 24.95 9.90 -27.57
CA SER A 189 23.56 10.10 -27.16
C SER A 189 23.32 10.85 -25.85
N THR A 190 22.50 11.90 -25.96
CA THR A 190 21.79 12.58 -24.89
C THR A 190 21.16 11.59 -23.90
N SER A 191 21.83 11.36 -22.77
CA SER A 191 21.19 10.91 -21.55
C SER A 191 20.46 12.10 -20.95
N SER A 192 19.13 12.00 -20.85
CA SER A 192 18.30 12.91 -20.08
C SER A 192 18.86 13.02 -18.66
N GLY A 193 19.31 14.22 -18.29
CA GLY A 193 20.11 14.48 -17.09
C GLY A 193 19.45 14.00 -15.80
N ALA A 194 20.04 12.97 -15.20
CA ALA A 194 19.99 12.80 -13.76
C ALA A 194 21.01 13.77 -13.15
N ALA A 195 20.54 14.67 -12.29
CA ALA A 195 21.43 15.59 -11.59
C ALA A 195 22.46 14.80 -10.76
N PRO A 196 23.75 15.18 -10.77
CA PRO A 196 24.77 14.52 -9.99
C PRO A 196 24.45 14.67 -8.50
N GLY A 197 24.23 13.55 -7.79
CA GLY A 197 24.00 13.50 -6.34
C GLY A 197 22.59 13.08 -5.87
N SER A 198 21.71 12.59 -6.75
CA SER A 198 20.42 12.03 -6.32
C SER A 198 20.55 10.55 -5.96
N SER A 199 20.96 10.23 -4.73
CA SER A 199 20.88 8.84 -4.25
C SER A 199 19.42 8.35 -4.28
N ILE A 200 19.22 7.12 -4.72
CA ILE A 200 17.90 6.48 -4.80
C ILE A 200 17.77 5.57 -3.58
N GLY A 201 16.70 5.72 -2.81
CA GLY A 201 16.32 4.72 -1.81
C GLY A 201 15.61 3.56 -2.49
N GLU A 202 15.73 2.36 -1.92
CA GLU A 202 14.99 1.19 -2.37
C GLU A 202 14.25 0.56 -1.18
N ALA A 203 13.00 0.17 -1.40
CA ALA A 203 12.21 -0.55 -0.41
C ALA A 203 11.84 -1.93 -0.95
N PHE A 204 12.11 -2.97 -0.17
CA PHE A 204 11.70 -4.34 -0.44
C PHE A 204 10.44 -4.64 0.35
N VAL A 205 9.36 -5.00 -0.33
CA VAL A 205 8.02 -5.10 0.26
C VAL A 205 7.44 -6.49 0.04
N ARG A 206 6.97 -7.12 1.12
CA ARG A 206 6.15 -8.34 1.10
C ARG A 206 4.77 -8.00 1.65
N PHE A 207 3.74 -8.62 1.07
CA PHE A 207 2.36 -8.48 1.52
C PHE A 207 1.85 -9.81 2.07
N THR A 208 0.97 -9.74 3.06
CA THR A 208 0.22 -10.89 3.57
C THR A 208 -1.27 -10.61 3.58
N VAL A 209 -2.09 -11.65 3.47
CA VAL A 209 -3.53 -11.62 3.72
C VAL A 209 -3.84 -12.63 4.80
N ASP A 210 -4.39 -12.17 5.92
CA ASP A 210 -4.74 -13.02 7.07
C ASP A 210 -3.56 -13.87 7.57
N GLY A 211 -2.37 -13.29 7.48
CA GLY A 211 -1.11 -13.92 7.86
C GLY A 211 -0.42 -14.77 6.80
N THR A 212 -1.10 -15.11 5.71
CA THR A 212 -0.51 -15.87 4.59
C THR A 212 0.16 -14.92 3.61
N ALA A 213 1.42 -15.18 3.27
CA ALA A 213 2.14 -14.35 2.31
C ALA A 213 1.63 -14.51 0.88
N LEU A 214 1.77 -13.47 0.08
CA LEU A 214 1.58 -13.58 -1.36
C LEU A 214 2.67 -14.47 -1.96
N ARG A 215 2.26 -15.44 -2.77
CA ARG A 215 3.17 -16.42 -3.39
C ARG A 215 3.03 -16.41 -4.91
N ASP A 216 4.14 -16.69 -5.58
CA ASP A 216 4.17 -16.86 -7.04
C ASP A 216 3.67 -18.27 -7.45
N SER A 217 3.69 -18.56 -8.75
CA SER A 217 3.31 -19.88 -9.28
C SER A 217 4.22 -21.02 -8.86
N GLU A 218 5.43 -20.72 -8.37
CA GLU A 218 6.39 -21.68 -7.85
C GLU A 218 6.29 -21.81 -6.32
N ASN A 219 5.25 -21.22 -5.71
CA ASN A 219 4.98 -21.19 -4.28
C ASN A 219 6.04 -20.44 -3.45
N ARG A 220 6.83 -19.54 -4.07
CA ARG A 220 7.80 -18.69 -3.37
C ARG A 220 7.14 -17.41 -2.88
N VAL A 221 7.57 -16.89 -1.73
CA VAL A 221 7.08 -15.60 -1.23
C VAL A 221 7.49 -14.48 -2.19
N MET A 222 6.50 -13.68 -2.60
CA MET A 222 6.73 -12.56 -3.49
C MET A 222 7.31 -11.35 -2.74
N GLU A 223 8.44 -10.86 -3.20
CA GLU A 223 9.04 -9.59 -2.77
C GLU A 223 9.03 -8.59 -3.93
N PHE A 224 8.65 -7.35 -3.62
CA PHE A 224 8.55 -6.28 -4.60
C PHE A 224 9.51 -5.13 -4.26
N SER A 225 10.28 -4.69 -5.25
CA SER A 225 11.15 -3.52 -5.12
C SER A 225 10.43 -2.23 -5.49
N LEU A 226 10.55 -1.21 -4.64
CA LEU A 226 10.10 0.16 -4.90
C LEU A 226 11.31 1.13 -4.83
N PRO A 227 11.78 1.67 -5.97
CA PRO A 227 12.71 2.78 -5.97
C PRO A 227 12.00 4.10 -5.65
N PHE A 228 12.64 4.96 -4.86
CA PHE A 228 12.14 6.29 -4.48
C PHE A 228 13.29 7.26 -4.18
N PRO A 229 13.09 8.60 -4.18
CA PRO A 229 14.17 9.54 -3.83
C PRO A 229 14.64 9.32 -2.39
N SER A 230 15.94 9.11 -2.16
CA SER A 230 16.49 8.72 -0.84
C SER A 230 16.16 9.68 0.30
N ARG A 231 16.01 10.97 0.00
CA ARG A 231 15.63 12.02 0.97
C ARG A 231 14.14 12.01 1.32
N SER A 232 13.32 11.29 0.55
CA SER A 232 11.91 11.10 0.85
C SER A 232 11.73 10.05 1.93
N GLU A 233 10.60 10.14 2.62
CA GLU A 233 10.16 9.12 3.56
C GLU A 233 8.99 8.34 2.95
N LEU A 234 8.90 7.05 3.27
CA LEU A 234 7.78 6.19 2.89
C LEU A 234 6.80 6.08 4.06
N TYR A 235 5.51 6.18 3.75
CA TYR A 235 4.42 6.12 4.71
C TYR A 235 3.48 4.98 4.36
N PRO A 236 2.97 4.22 5.35
CA PRO A 236 1.80 3.38 5.15
C PRO A 236 0.67 4.22 4.57
N THR A 237 0.10 3.73 3.50
CA THR A 237 -0.86 4.47 2.68
C THR A 237 -2.05 3.58 2.40
N LEU A 238 -3.22 4.10 2.71
CA LEU A 238 -4.50 3.51 2.39
C LEU A 238 -5.13 4.30 1.26
N THR A 239 -5.67 3.62 0.25
CA THR A 239 -6.59 4.19 -0.72
C THR A 239 -7.94 3.48 -0.65
N LEU A 240 -9.00 4.26 -0.51
CA LEU A 240 -10.39 3.82 -0.56
C LEU A 240 -11.02 4.19 -1.91
N HIS A 241 -11.66 3.22 -2.54
CA HIS A 241 -12.58 3.43 -3.66
C HIS A 241 -14.04 3.19 -3.21
N SER A 242 -14.29 2.11 -2.47
CA SER A 242 -15.56 1.81 -1.81
C SER A 242 -15.91 2.79 -0.68
N GLN A 243 -17.20 3.06 -0.47
CA GLN A 243 -17.73 3.89 0.63
C GLN A 243 -18.27 3.05 1.81
N ASP A 244 -18.56 1.79 1.55
CA ASP A 244 -19.12 0.78 2.45
C ASP A 244 -18.05 0.00 3.22
N VAL A 245 -16.84 0.56 3.34
CA VAL A 245 -15.71 -0.07 4.03
C VAL A 245 -15.14 0.84 5.11
N GLN A 246 -14.83 0.23 6.25
CA GLN A 246 -14.02 0.81 7.31
C GLN A 246 -12.69 0.08 7.35
N VAL A 247 -11.58 0.82 7.39
CA VAL A 247 -10.25 0.22 7.45
C VAL A 247 -9.56 0.68 8.73
N PHE A 248 -9.20 -0.28 9.57
CA PHE A 248 -8.53 -0.06 10.83
C PHE A 248 -7.02 -0.19 10.64
N SER A 249 -6.27 0.84 10.99
CA SER A 249 -4.82 0.80 11.07
C SER A 249 -4.39 -0.01 12.29
N ARG A 250 -3.51 -0.99 12.07
CA ARG A 250 -2.81 -1.74 13.11
C ARG A 250 -1.31 -1.44 12.98
N PHE A 251 -0.94 -0.25 13.41
CA PHE A 251 0.40 0.29 13.20
C PHE A 251 1.34 0.06 14.39
N SER A 252 0.78 -0.26 15.55
CA SER A 252 1.52 -0.49 16.80
C SER A 252 1.68 -1.98 17.05
N ALA A 253 2.74 -2.38 17.75
CA ALA A 253 3.00 -3.80 18.03
C ALA A 253 1.85 -4.52 18.77
N PRO A 254 1.19 -3.90 19.78
CA PRO A 254 0.05 -4.53 20.45
C PRO A 254 -1.20 -4.70 19.57
N ASP A 255 -1.26 -4.00 18.43
CA ASP A 255 -2.42 -3.98 17.55
C ASP A 255 -2.36 -5.04 16.45
N VAL A 256 -1.18 -5.61 16.22
CA VAL A 256 -0.90 -6.64 15.20
C VAL A 256 -1.56 -7.96 15.61
N VAL A 257 -2.30 -8.57 14.68
CA VAL A 257 -3.11 -9.77 14.94
C VAL A 257 -2.92 -10.88 13.91
N GLY A 258 -2.47 -10.55 12.70
CA GLY A 258 -2.35 -11.47 11.58
C GLY A 258 -0.92 -11.96 11.32
N LEU A 259 0.10 -11.42 11.97
CA LEU A 259 1.49 -11.77 11.67
C LEU A 259 1.78 -13.26 11.87
N ASN A 260 2.18 -13.94 10.80
CA ASN A 260 2.80 -15.26 10.83
C ASN A 260 4.24 -15.15 10.28
N LEU A 261 5.24 -15.25 11.16
CA LEU A 261 6.65 -15.10 10.79
C LEU A 261 7.13 -16.18 9.81
N GLN A 262 6.57 -17.40 9.89
CA GLN A 262 6.97 -18.51 9.02
C GLN A 262 6.59 -18.28 7.56
N GLU A 263 5.58 -17.44 7.31
CA GLU A 263 5.12 -17.09 5.96
C GLU A 263 5.99 -16.04 5.29
N LEU A 264 6.86 -15.34 6.01
CA LEU A 264 7.60 -14.19 5.46
C LEU A 264 8.93 -14.56 4.80
N GLU A 265 9.37 -15.82 4.89
CA GLU A 265 10.64 -16.34 4.32
C GLU A 265 11.81 -15.36 4.54
N LEU A 266 12.01 -14.97 5.80
CA LEU A 266 13.09 -14.05 6.17
C LEU A 266 14.46 -14.75 6.08
N PRO A 267 15.55 -13.98 5.88
CA PRO A 267 16.90 -14.54 5.86
C PRO A 267 17.19 -15.35 7.13
N VAL A 268 17.76 -16.54 6.95
CA VAL A 268 18.01 -17.52 8.02
C VAL A 268 19.34 -17.26 8.75
N GLU A 269 20.22 -16.43 8.20
CA GLU A 269 21.60 -16.31 8.67
C GLU A 269 21.76 -15.49 9.96
N GLU A 270 20.78 -14.65 10.33
CA GLU A 270 20.77 -13.91 11.59
C GLU A 270 19.34 -13.71 12.11
N PRO A 271 19.14 -13.62 13.44
CA PRO A 271 17.84 -13.32 14.01
C PRO A 271 17.31 -11.97 13.48
N VAL A 272 16.24 -12.02 12.68
CA VAL A 272 15.67 -10.83 12.08
C VAL A 272 14.76 -10.13 13.07
N GLU A 273 15.07 -8.87 13.39
CA GLU A 273 14.22 -8.00 14.20
C GLU A 273 13.17 -7.29 13.34
N ILE A 274 11.90 -7.52 13.65
CA ILE A 274 10.77 -6.83 13.01
C ILE A 274 10.18 -5.80 13.97
N TRP A 275 10.02 -4.58 13.47
CA TRP A 275 9.55 -3.43 14.21
C TRP A 275 8.19 -2.96 13.71
N CYS A 276 7.37 -2.38 14.58
CA CYS A 276 6.17 -1.63 14.22
C CYS A 276 6.45 -0.13 14.11
N LEU A 277 5.46 0.64 13.65
CA LEU A 277 5.59 2.09 13.50
C LEU A 277 5.69 2.84 14.84
N ASP A 278 5.24 2.22 15.93
CA ASP A 278 5.38 2.73 17.30
C ASP A 278 6.81 2.56 17.84
N GLY A 279 7.69 1.90 17.08
CA GLY A 279 9.06 1.61 17.46
C GLY A 279 9.20 0.44 18.42
N LEU A 280 8.15 -0.36 18.64
CA LEU A 280 8.21 -1.61 19.40
C LEU A 280 8.49 -2.80 18.47
N ARG A 281 9.03 -3.89 19.04
CA ARG A 281 9.39 -5.11 18.32
C ARG A 281 8.25 -6.13 18.38
N LEU A 282 7.98 -6.83 17.29
CA LEU A 282 6.94 -7.88 17.20
C LEU A 282 7.44 -9.28 17.59
N GLY A 283 8.74 -9.52 17.55
CA GLY A 283 9.35 -10.82 17.83
C GLY A 283 10.70 -10.97 17.15
N ILE A 284 11.37 -12.10 17.39
CA ILE A 284 12.63 -12.49 16.76
C ILE A 284 12.31 -13.68 15.85
N SER A 285 12.60 -13.59 14.56
CA SER A 285 12.63 -14.78 13.69
C SER A 285 13.94 -15.52 13.94
N ALA A 286 13.89 -16.81 14.25
CA ALA A 286 15.05 -17.69 14.42
C ALA A 286 15.30 -18.50 13.14
#